data_AF-A0A920HXI5-F1
#
_entry.id   AF-A0A920HXI5-F1
#
_cell.length_a   1.000
_cell.length_b   1.000
_cell.length_c   1.000
_cell.angle_alpha   90.00
_cell.angle_beta   90.00
_cell.angle_gamma   90.00
#
_symmetry.space_group_name_H-M   'P 1'
#
loop_
_entity.id
_entity.type
_entity.pdbx_description
1 polymer ?
#
loop_
_entity_poly.entity_id
_entity_poly.type
_entity_poly.pdbx_seq_one_letter_code
_entity_poly.pdbx_strand_id
1 'polypeptide(L)'
;MEMNDQTSVSISGLSSSIVNLTDSFKVGVSTDRVGLAKTMTIGSANGLIQDIHVDKLPINVAIGGSIRIGSGNVTDVEEVRVLNVFDQRKVIRVLRHTGIAHTAGSNVDALNNTISIPVKTTKFESEPNQLIYFNGPQSVGVGTTNGAAIDVDTVIGDLKEVLSIPTRTIHIPNHPFKTGQKVTLNKRNGANRFDVGTTPLVTEFKVPHLGQNSLDVYIINKGQDNIGILTTNVGIGSTSEGLYFYSNGSNSGISSGLYFFQTDKKQITGDIDKIVTTVSTNVSAADTTTHNLVEGDTIRMNVVPSLNVGNGTTIPVSVNYNSEFEKLIIDPILFTASNIETNQINIVNHGFETGDKVFYDGAATGLSTGTYFVNRVSSSKFQLSETIEDNRANPVRTVNITANTGGNQSIAAINPRIDVVKIQN
;
A
#
# COMPACT_ATOMS: atom_id res chain seq x y z
N MET A 1 -4.63 -3.80 2.97
CA MET A 1 -4.59 -4.68 4.15
C MET A 1 -5.20 -3.90 5.29
N GLU A 2 -6.21 -4.45 5.98
CA GLU A 2 -6.80 -3.80 7.15
C GLU A 2 -6.02 -4.15 8.42
N MET A 3 -5.73 -3.13 9.21
CA MET A 3 -4.98 -3.24 10.47
C MET A 3 -5.84 -2.70 11.59
N ASN A 4 -5.86 -3.43 12.71
CA ASN A 4 -6.51 -3.00 13.94
C ASN A 4 -5.46 -2.38 14.87
N ASP A 5 -5.91 -1.67 15.89
CA ASP A 5 -5.01 -1.21 16.95
C ASP A 5 -4.30 -2.42 17.59
N GLN A 6 -3.03 -2.26 17.96
CA GLN A 6 -2.15 -3.32 18.48
C GLN A 6 -1.85 -4.48 17.53
N THR A 7 -2.29 -4.42 16.26
CA THR A 7 -1.89 -5.41 15.25
C THR A 7 -0.36 -5.46 15.16
N SER A 8 0.20 -6.66 15.12
CA SER A 8 1.64 -6.84 14.91
C SER A 8 1.96 -6.81 13.42
N VAL A 9 2.94 -6.00 13.05
CA VAL A 9 3.38 -5.84 11.65
C VAL A 9 4.89 -5.99 11.58
N SER A 10 5.38 -6.51 10.47
CA SER A 10 6.80 -6.54 10.10
C SER A 10 7.05 -5.47 9.05
N ILE A 11 8.05 -4.62 9.27
CA ILE A 11 8.47 -3.58 8.31
C ILE A 11 9.76 -4.01 7.65
N SER A 12 9.80 -3.99 6.33
CA SER A 12 10.99 -4.36 5.55
C SER A 12 11.04 -3.61 4.21
N GLY A 13 11.97 -3.96 3.32
CA GLY A 13 12.02 -3.43 1.95
C GLY A 13 12.23 -1.92 1.81
N LEU A 14 12.75 -1.24 2.84
CA LEU A 14 12.90 0.21 2.83
C LEU A 14 13.83 0.67 1.70
N SER A 15 13.41 1.66 0.92
CA SER A 15 14.20 2.25 -0.19
C SER A 15 15.43 3.04 0.30
N SER A 16 15.52 3.29 1.61
CA SER A 16 16.68 3.86 2.28
C SER A 16 16.88 3.19 3.64
N SER A 17 18.12 3.06 4.07
CA SER A 17 18.44 2.45 5.37
C SER A 17 18.05 3.40 6.51
N ILE A 18 17.01 3.03 7.26
CA ILE A 18 16.55 3.75 8.46
C ILE A 18 16.79 2.86 9.67
N VAL A 19 17.69 3.31 10.55
CA VAL A 19 18.06 2.57 11.76
C VAL A 19 16.82 2.35 12.63
N ASN A 20 16.68 1.12 13.12
CA ASN A 20 15.58 0.62 13.96
C ASN A 20 14.20 0.55 13.29
N LEU A 21 14.03 0.83 12.00
CA LEU A 21 12.71 0.76 11.36
C LEU A 21 12.43 -0.60 10.69
N THR A 22 13.46 -1.40 10.39
CA THR A 22 13.31 -2.77 9.87
C THR A 22 13.19 -3.76 11.02
N ASP A 23 11.99 -3.96 11.54
CA ASP A 23 11.68 -4.90 12.63
C ASP A 23 10.16 -5.18 12.70
N SER A 24 9.73 -5.93 13.72
CA SER A 24 8.34 -6.16 14.06
C SER A 24 7.83 -5.17 15.12
N PHE A 25 6.67 -4.57 14.88
CA PHE A 25 6.07 -3.57 15.77
C PHE A 25 4.59 -3.85 16.02
N LYS A 26 4.11 -3.43 17.19
CA LYS A 26 2.68 -3.21 17.39
C LYS A 26 2.32 -1.83 16.89
N VAL A 27 1.31 -1.74 16.02
CA VAL A 27 0.91 -0.48 15.42
C VAL A 27 -0.27 0.15 16.15
N GLY A 28 -0.26 1.48 16.19
CA GLY A 28 -1.38 2.28 16.64
C GLY A 28 -2.31 2.60 15.46
N VAL A 29 -3.60 2.30 15.61
CA VAL A 29 -4.63 2.55 14.59
C VAL A 29 -5.89 3.11 15.26
N SER A 30 -6.34 4.29 14.84
CA SER A 30 -7.57 4.91 15.37
C SER A 30 -8.68 4.86 14.33
N THR A 31 -9.77 4.13 14.55
CA THR A 31 -10.95 4.23 13.66
C THR A 31 -11.91 5.28 14.20
N ASP A 32 -12.43 6.13 13.33
CA ASP A 32 -13.47 7.11 13.68
C ASP A 32 -14.75 6.74 12.94
N ARG A 33 -15.84 6.61 13.70
CA ARG A 33 -17.17 6.22 13.22
C ARG A 33 -18.12 7.39 13.40
N VAL A 34 -18.78 7.77 12.31
CA VAL A 34 -19.80 8.83 12.29
C VAL A 34 -21.07 8.30 11.62
N GLY A 35 -22.17 9.05 11.71
CA GLY A 35 -23.44 8.70 11.09
C GLY A 35 -23.70 9.46 9.78
N LEU A 36 -24.37 8.82 8.83
CA LEU A 36 -24.97 9.53 7.69
C LEU A 36 -26.06 10.47 8.19
N ALA A 37 -25.93 11.76 7.91
CA ALA A 37 -26.97 12.75 8.20
C ALA A 37 -28.14 12.69 7.19
N LYS A 38 -27.91 12.13 6.00
CA LYS A 38 -28.92 11.99 4.94
C LYS A 38 -28.79 10.65 4.22
N THR A 39 -29.92 10.15 3.72
CA THR A 39 -29.97 8.98 2.84
C THR A 39 -29.18 9.24 1.56
N MET A 40 -28.42 8.25 1.12
CA MET A 40 -27.70 8.25 -0.15
C MET A 40 -28.28 7.23 -1.12
N THR A 41 -28.13 7.49 -2.41
CA THR A 41 -28.76 6.71 -3.50
C THR A 41 -28.10 5.35 -3.69
N ILE A 42 -28.67 4.52 -4.56
CA ILE A 42 -28.00 3.32 -5.05
C ILE A 42 -26.73 3.69 -5.83
N GLY A 43 -25.70 2.84 -5.77
CA GLY A 43 -24.47 2.97 -6.54
C GLY A 43 -24.67 2.71 -8.03
N SER A 44 -23.59 2.74 -8.80
CA SER A 44 -23.59 2.48 -10.24
C SER A 44 -22.36 1.68 -10.66
N ALA A 45 -22.54 0.65 -11.47
CA ALA A 45 -21.43 -0.15 -12.02
C ALA A 45 -20.44 0.68 -12.84
N ASN A 46 -20.92 1.74 -13.51
CA ASN A 46 -20.09 2.67 -14.28
C ASN A 46 -19.38 3.72 -13.40
N GLY A 47 -19.64 3.69 -12.09
CA GLY A 47 -19.19 4.65 -11.10
C GLY A 47 -20.20 5.78 -10.89
N LEU A 48 -20.29 6.26 -9.66
CA LEU A 48 -21.12 7.39 -9.23
C LEU A 48 -20.30 8.30 -8.31
N ILE A 49 -20.22 9.60 -8.63
CA ILE A 49 -19.73 10.61 -7.68
C ILE A 49 -20.94 11.14 -6.92
N GLN A 50 -20.87 11.10 -5.60
CA GLN A 50 -21.94 11.58 -4.74
C GLN A 50 -21.37 12.29 -3.52
N ASP A 51 -22.05 13.36 -3.11
CA ASP A 51 -21.77 14.07 -1.88
C ASP A 51 -22.59 13.45 -0.76
N ILE A 52 -21.90 12.85 0.22
CA ILE A 52 -22.53 12.32 1.43
C ILE A 52 -22.48 13.35 2.53
N HIS A 53 -23.56 13.43 3.30
CA HIS A 53 -23.66 14.31 4.45
C HIS A 53 -23.45 13.48 5.72
N VAL A 54 -22.55 13.92 6.58
CA VAL A 54 -22.24 13.26 7.86
C VAL A 54 -22.65 14.15 9.03
N ASP A 55 -23.03 13.54 10.15
CA ASP A 55 -23.40 14.26 11.38
C ASP A 55 -22.22 15.03 12.00
N LYS A 56 -21.03 14.45 11.87
CA LYS A 56 -19.72 14.99 12.20
C LYS A 56 -18.70 14.51 11.18
N LEU A 57 -17.68 15.33 10.90
CA LEU A 57 -16.55 14.89 10.08
C LEU A 57 -15.65 13.94 10.87
N PRO A 58 -15.34 12.76 10.33
CA PRO A 58 -14.40 11.87 10.97
C PRO A 58 -12.98 12.45 10.86
N ILE A 59 -12.21 12.32 11.93
CA ILE A 59 -10.87 12.92 12.07
C ILE A 59 -9.87 12.29 11.09
N ASN A 60 -10.09 11.02 10.73
CA ASN A 60 -9.15 10.22 9.93
C ASN A 60 -9.52 10.14 8.44
N VAL A 61 -10.50 10.95 7.98
CA VAL A 61 -10.81 11.02 6.55
C VAL A 61 -9.69 11.72 5.80
N ALA A 62 -9.12 11.02 4.82
CA ALA A 62 -8.09 11.55 3.93
C ALA A 62 -8.54 11.50 2.47
N ILE A 63 -8.23 12.53 1.70
CA ILE A 63 -8.45 12.55 0.25
C ILE A 63 -7.63 11.44 -0.40
N GLY A 64 -8.26 10.65 -1.28
CA GLY A 64 -7.67 9.45 -1.87
C GLY A 64 -7.79 8.19 -1.01
N GLY A 65 -8.19 8.32 0.26
CA GLY A 65 -8.47 7.19 1.15
C GLY A 65 -9.83 6.54 0.89
N SER A 66 -10.19 5.58 1.75
CA SER A 66 -11.44 4.82 1.69
C SER A 66 -12.28 5.05 2.95
N ILE A 67 -13.59 4.96 2.78
CA ILE A 67 -14.59 4.95 3.86
C ILE A 67 -15.46 3.72 3.68
N ARG A 68 -15.86 3.08 4.77
CA ARG A 68 -16.90 2.04 4.75
C ARG A 68 -18.22 2.61 5.20
N ILE A 69 -19.28 2.29 4.46
CA ILE A 69 -20.64 2.72 4.77
C ILE A 69 -21.54 1.49 4.90
N GLY A 70 -22.26 1.39 6.01
CA GLY A 70 -23.19 0.29 6.26
C GLY A 70 -24.17 0.62 7.38
N SER A 71 -25.37 0.04 7.35
CA SER A 71 -26.34 0.23 8.45
C SER A 71 -25.98 -0.68 9.63
N GLY A 72 -25.92 -0.18 10.87
CA GLY A 72 -25.69 -1.03 12.04
C GLY A 72 -24.45 -1.95 11.97
N ASN A 73 -24.59 -3.19 12.45
CA ASN A 73 -23.54 -4.23 12.44
C ASN A 73 -23.76 -5.28 11.30
N VAL A 74 -24.41 -4.92 10.18
CA VAL A 74 -24.63 -5.90 9.09
C VAL A 74 -23.42 -6.05 8.16
N THR A 75 -23.39 -7.20 7.49
CA THR A 75 -22.41 -7.66 6.50
C THR A 75 -22.39 -6.85 5.20
N ASP A 76 -23.45 -6.09 4.92
CA ASP A 76 -23.60 -5.31 3.69
C ASP A 76 -22.91 -3.94 3.83
N VAL A 77 -21.58 -3.97 3.86
CA VAL A 77 -20.74 -2.77 3.89
C VAL A 77 -20.27 -2.42 2.47
N GLU A 78 -20.34 -1.14 2.14
CA GLU A 78 -19.82 -0.60 0.89
C GLU A 78 -18.53 0.19 1.17
N GLU A 79 -17.45 -0.15 0.47
CA GLU A 79 -16.23 0.66 0.48
C GLU A 79 -16.28 1.72 -0.63
N VAL A 80 -16.11 2.98 -0.25
CA VAL A 80 -16.16 4.13 -1.15
C VAL A 80 -14.87 4.93 -1.06
N ARG A 81 -14.44 5.54 -2.18
CA ARG A 81 -13.21 6.35 -2.22
C ARG A 81 -13.54 7.82 -1.93
N VAL A 82 -12.72 8.47 -1.12
CA VAL A 82 -12.83 9.90 -0.82
C VAL A 82 -12.17 10.72 -1.92
N LEU A 83 -12.93 11.63 -2.53
CA LEU A 83 -12.42 12.58 -3.53
C LEU A 83 -12.19 13.97 -2.93
N ASN A 84 -13.08 14.43 -2.04
CA ASN A 84 -12.93 15.73 -1.39
C ASN A 84 -13.64 15.76 -0.03
N VAL A 85 -13.22 16.67 0.85
CA VAL A 85 -13.79 16.88 2.17
C VAL A 85 -14.10 18.37 2.32
N PHE A 86 -15.36 18.69 2.63
CA PHE A 86 -15.83 20.06 2.78
C PHE A 86 -16.17 20.35 4.24
N ASP A 87 -15.18 20.82 4.99
CA ASP A 87 -15.22 20.86 6.44
C ASP A 87 -16.39 21.66 7.01
N GLN A 88 -16.58 22.87 6.48
CA GLN A 88 -17.63 23.79 6.93
C GLN A 88 -19.04 23.25 6.69
N ARG A 89 -19.21 22.31 5.75
CA ARG A 89 -20.51 21.77 5.33
C ARG A 89 -20.77 20.37 5.85
N LYS A 90 -19.77 19.71 6.46
CA LYS A 90 -19.82 18.29 6.86
C LYS A 90 -20.22 17.40 5.68
N VAL A 91 -19.67 17.71 4.51
CA VAL A 91 -19.90 16.96 3.27
C VAL A 91 -18.62 16.28 2.86
N ILE A 92 -18.71 15.00 2.48
CA ILE A 92 -17.61 14.25 1.89
C ILE A 92 -18.03 13.88 0.47
N ARG A 93 -17.23 14.26 -0.53
CA ARG A 93 -17.44 13.83 -1.92
C ARG A 93 -16.78 12.48 -2.11
N VAL A 94 -17.56 11.48 -2.49
CA VAL A 94 -17.09 10.10 -2.65
C VAL A 94 -17.29 9.59 -4.08
N LEU A 95 -16.40 8.71 -4.52
CA LEU A 95 -16.57 7.87 -5.70
C LEU A 95 -17.03 6.48 -5.25
N ARG A 96 -18.15 6.06 -5.82
CA ARG A 96 -18.83 4.79 -5.54
C ARG A 96 -18.91 3.96 -6.81
N HIS A 97 -19.02 2.64 -6.67
CA HIS A 97 -19.30 1.72 -7.78
C HIS A 97 -20.63 1.02 -7.52
N THR A 98 -20.71 -0.29 -7.76
CA THR A 98 -21.87 -1.09 -7.36
C THR A 98 -22.00 -1.06 -5.84
N GLY A 99 -23.15 -0.60 -5.36
CA GLY A 99 -23.46 -0.46 -3.94
C GLY A 99 -24.96 -0.22 -3.76
N ILE A 100 -25.47 -0.45 -2.55
CA ILE A 100 -26.87 -0.25 -2.22
C ILE A 100 -27.16 1.21 -1.82
N ALA A 101 -28.44 1.55 -1.70
CA ALA A 101 -28.82 2.79 -1.04
C ALA A 101 -28.67 2.64 0.48
N HIS A 102 -28.12 3.66 1.15
CA HIS A 102 -27.99 3.68 2.62
C HIS A 102 -28.88 4.76 3.20
N THR A 103 -29.56 4.45 4.30
CA THR A 103 -30.47 5.37 5.00
C THR A 103 -29.71 6.35 5.89
N ALA A 104 -30.32 7.49 6.21
CA ALA A 104 -29.85 8.33 7.30
C ALA A 104 -29.67 7.51 8.59
N GLY A 105 -28.59 7.73 9.32
CA GLY A 105 -28.19 6.97 10.49
C GLY A 105 -27.29 5.76 10.21
N SER A 106 -27.02 5.40 8.95
CA SER A 106 -26.00 4.37 8.65
C SER A 106 -24.62 4.80 9.14
N ASN A 107 -23.82 3.83 9.58
CA ASN A 107 -22.45 4.03 10.02
C ASN A 107 -21.55 4.37 8.83
N VAL A 108 -20.65 5.32 9.06
CA VAL A 108 -19.61 5.79 8.16
C VAL A 108 -18.28 5.65 8.90
N ASP A 109 -17.54 4.60 8.57
CA ASP A 109 -16.26 4.26 9.18
C ASP A 109 -15.13 4.78 8.29
N ALA A 110 -14.41 5.79 8.77
CA ALA A 110 -13.22 6.27 8.10
C ALA A 110 -12.08 5.25 8.25
N LEU A 111 -11.66 4.64 7.14
CA LEU A 111 -10.58 3.66 7.17
C LEU A 111 -9.24 4.36 7.32
N ASN A 112 -8.38 3.76 8.14
CA ASN A 112 -7.05 4.31 8.38
C ASN A 112 -6.17 4.20 7.15
N ASN A 113 -5.59 5.34 6.76
CA ASN A 113 -4.58 5.43 5.71
C ASN A 113 -3.17 5.68 6.29
N THR A 114 -3.05 5.70 7.61
CA THR A 114 -1.79 5.89 8.34
C THR A 114 -1.78 5.01 9.58
N ILE A 115 -0.61 4.51 9.94
CA ILE A 115 -0.38 3.74 11.17
C ILE A 115 0.73 4.41 11.98
N SER A 116 0.64 4.33 13.30
CA SER A 116 1.68 4.85 14.19
C SER A 116 2.60 3.73 14.68
N ILE A 117 3.91 3.91 14.52
CA ILE A 117 4.92 2.95 14.96
C ILE A 117 5.76 3.60 16.07
N PRO A 118 5.75 3.08 17.31
CA PRO A 118 6.41 3.70 18.45
C PRO A 118 7.92 3.38 18.49
N VAL A 119 8.68 3.86 17.50
CA VAL A 119 10.12 3.59 17.36
C VAL A 119 10.95 4.87 17.27
N LYS A 120 12.18 4.82 17.78
CA LYS A 120 13.15 5.91 17.66
C LYS A 120 14.10 5.65 16.49
N THR A 121 14.04 6.51 15.49
CA THR A 121 14.91 6.48 14.30
C THR A 121 15.79 7.71 14.23
N THR A 122 16.78 7.69 13.33
CA THR A 122 17.45 8.92 12.87
C THR A 122 16.46 9.79 12.09
N LYS A 123 16.71 11.10 12.04
CA LYS A 123 15.87 12.03 11.27
C LYS A 123 16.04 11.75 9.77
N PHE A 124 14.92 11.58 9.07
CA PHE A 124 14.86 11.47 7.61
C PHE A 124 13.69 12.29 7.06
N GLU A 125 13.73 12.59 5.77
CA GLU A 125 12.66 13.30 5.06
C GLU A 125 11.84 12.31 4.25
N SER A 126 10.56 12.20 4.56
CA SER A 126 9.58 11.42 3.79
C SER A 126 8.21 12.04 4.00
N GLU A 127 7.52 12.39 2.93
CA GLU A 127 6.16 12.94 2.99
C GLU A 127 5.26 12.25 1.96
N PRO A 128 4.01 11.87 2.31
CA PRO A 128 3.09 11.31 1.35
C PRO A 128 2.72 12.33 0.27
N ASN A 129 2.55 11.85 -0.96
CA ASN A 129 2.01 12.66 -2.03
C ASN A 129 0.57 13.09 -1.74
N GLN A 130 0.27 14.36 -2.01
CA GLN A 130 -1.06 14.92 -1.85
C GLN A 130 -1.82 14.81 -3.17
N LEU A 131 -3.05 14.32 -3.08
CA LEU A 131 -4.00 14.26 -4.20
C LEU A 131 -5.04 15.36 -4.03
N ILE A 132 -5.26 16.14 -5.08
CA ILE A 132 -6.23 17.24 -5.08
C ILE A 132 -7.14 17.06 -6.29
N TYR A 133 -8.35 16.56 -6.04
CA TYR A 133 -9.36 16.35 -7.07
C TYR A 133 -10.11 17.63 -7.39
N PHE A 134 -10.49 17.78 -8.66
CA PHE A 134 -11.34 18.87 -9.12
C PHE A 134 -12.28 18.38 -10.21
N ASN A 135 -13.41 19.09 -10.37
CA ASN A 135 -14.34 18.83 -11.45
C ASN A 135 -14.09 19.81 -12.59
N GLY A 136 -13.72 19.32 -13.77
CA GLY A 136 -13.33 20.15 -14.91
C GLY A 136 -14.37 21.25 -15.21
N PRO A 137 -15.62 20.89 -15.53
CA PRO A 137 -16.70 21.84 -15.75
C PRO A 137 -16.99 22.82 -14.60
N GLN A 138 -16.74 22.44 -13.35
CA GLN A 138 -16.99 23.30 -12.18
C GLN A 138 -15.77 24.10 -11.71
N SER A 139 -14.59 23.89 -12.33
CA SER A 139 -13.32 24.45 -11.82
C SER A 139 -12.50 25.17 -12.87
N VAL A 140 -12.64 24.87 -14.17
CA VAL A 140 -11.75 25.42 -15.20
C VAL A 140 -12.31 26.71 -15.81
N GLY A 141 -11.55 27.80 -15.70
CA GLY A 141 -11.83 29.09 -16.32
C GLY A 141 -11.52 29.09 -17.82
N VAL A 142 -12.48 28.60 -18.62
CA VAL A 142 -12.39 28.55 -20.09
C VAL A 142 -12.58 29.95 -20.68
N GLY A 143 -11.65 30.37 -21.53
CA GLY A 143 -11.77 31.65 -22.22
C GLY A 143 -10.43 32.21 -22.70
N THR A 144 -10.52 33.12 -23.67
CA THR A 144 -9.38 33.71 -24.37
C THR A 144 -9.18 35.20 -24.05
N THR A 145 -10.12 35.82 -23.34
CA THR A 145 -10.01 37.23 -22.94
C THR A 145 -9.18 37.36 -21.67
N ASN A 146 -8.11 38.15 -21.72
CA ASN A 146 -7.24 38.40 -20.57
C ASN A 146 -7.95 39.19 -19.48
N GLY A 147 -7.79 38.76 -18.23
CA GLY A 147 -8.41 39.40 -17.07
C GLY A 147 -9.93 39.24 -16.99
N ALA A 148 -10.55 38.49 -17.91
CA ALA A 148 -11.95 38.13 -17.81
C ALA A 148 -12.17 36.98 -16.81
N ALA A 149 -13.42 36.79 -16.41
CA ALA A 149 -13.87 35.64 -15.65
C ALA A 149 -15.14 35.07 -16.30
N ILE A 150 -15.40 33.79 -16.02
CA ILE A 150 -16.63 33.11 -16.42
C ILE A 150 -17.42 32.71 -15.19
N ASP A 151 -18.75 32.77 -15.30
CA ASP A 151 -19.64 32.28 -14.26
C ASP A 151 -19.82 30.77 -14.40
N VAL A 152 -19.50 30.05 -13.33
CA VAL A 152 -19.49 28.58 -13.29
C VAL A 152 -20.34 28.09 -12.14
N ASP A 153 -21.29 27.22 -12.47
CA ASP A 153 -22.11 26.54 -11.48
C ASP A 153 -21.28 25.49 -10.73
N THR A 154 -21.13 25.66 -9.41
CA THR A 154 -20.52 24.68 -8.52
C THR A 154 -21.56 24.09 -7.59
N VAL A 155 -21.54 22.78 -7.43
CA VAL A 155 -22.46 22.06 -6.55
C VAL A 155 -21.65 21.38 -5.46
N ILE A 156 -22.01 21.62 -4.21
CA ILE A 156 -21.44 20.94 -3.02
C ILE A 156 -22.58 20.57 -2.08
N GLY A 157 -22.80 19.26 -1.91
CA GLY A 157 -23.98 18.74 -1.23
C GLY A 157 -25.25 19.15 -2.00
N ASP A 158 -26.19 19.76 -1.29
CA ASP A 158 -27.45 20.25 -1.88
C ASP A 158 -27.39 21.72 -2.33
N LEU A 159 -26.23 22.38 -2.15
CA LEU A 159 -26.05 23.79 -2.46
C LEU A 159 -25.48 23.95 -3.85
N LYS A 160 -26.14 24.78 -4.65
CA LYS A 160 -25.67 25.25 -5.95
C LYS A 160 -25.27 26.71 -5.82
N GLU A 161 -24.02 27.02 -6.14
CA GLU A 161 -23.45 28.36 -6.10
C GLU A 161 -22.86 28.71 -7.46
N VAL A 162 -22.95 29.99 -7.83
CA VAL A 162 -22.31 30.51 -9.05
C VAL A 162 -21.01 31.16 -8.63
N LEU A 163 -19.90 30.63 -9.13
CA LEU A 163 -18.56 31.16 -8.87
C LEU A 163 -18.02 31.85 -10.12
N SER A 164 -17.42 33.02 -9.94
CA SER A 164 -16.71 33.69 -11.02
C SER A 164 -15.27 33.18 -11.06
N ILE A 165 -14.93 32.39 -12.08
CA ILE A 165 -13.61 31.78 -12.26
C ILE A 165 -12.84 32.57 -13.32
N PRO A 166 -11.70 33.20 -12.99
CA PRO A 166 -10.87 33.91 -13.96
C PRO A 166 -10.43 33.00 -15.11
N THR A 167 -10.37 33.53 -16.33
CA THR A 167 -9.83 32.77 -17.46
C THR A 167 -8.37 32.37 -17.20
N ARG A 168 -7.91 31.26 -17.81
CA ARG A 168 -6.53 30.75 -17.64
C ARG A 168 -6.25 30.27 -16.21
N THR A 169 -7.29 29.87 -15.47
CA THR A 169 -7.16 29.34 -14.12
C THR A 169 -7.95 28.06 -13.93
N ILE A 170 -7.55 27.28 -12.93
CA ILE A 170 -8.31 26.18 -12.36
C ILE A 170 -8.58 26.56 -10.92
N HIS A 171 -9.85 26.65 -10.56
CA HIS A 171 -10.33 26.95 -9.23
C HIS A 171 -10.15 25.72 -8.32
N ILE A 172 -9.30 25.87 -7.32
CA ILE A 172 -9.03 24.87 -6.29
C ILE A 172 -8.96 25.64 -4.97
N PRO A 173 -10.06 25.69 -4.20
CA PRO A 173 -10.11 26.41 -2.94
C PRO A 173 -8.99 26.00 -1.98
N ASN A 174 -8.30 26.99 -1.40
CA ASN A 174 -7.25 26.80 -0.39
C ASN A 174 -6.15 25.78 -0.79
N HIS A 175 -5.65 25.86 -2.03
CA HIS A 175 -4.66 24.90 -2.51
C HIS A 175 -3.28 25.08 -1.84
N PRO A 176 -2.49 24.00 -1.64
CA PRO A 176 -1.17 24.08 -1.01
C PRO A 176 -0.05 24.46 -2.00
N PHE A 177 -0.36 24.56 -3.29
CA PHE A 177 0.66 24.69 -4.34
C PHE A 177 1.39 26.03 -4.36
N LYS A 178 2.67 25.98 -4.73
CA LYS A 178 3.55 27.14 -4.91
C LYS A 178 3.86 27.36 -6.40
N THR A 179 4.10 28.60 -6.80
CA THR A 179 4.56 28.92 -8.16
C THR A 179 5.88 28.20 -8.46
N GLY A 180 5.95 27.53 -9.62
CA GLY A 180 7.09 26.71 -10.05
C GLY A 180 7.15 25.32 -9.46
N GLN A 181 6.20 24.94 -8.61
CA GLN A 181 6.09 23.56 -8.16
C GLN A 181 5.68 22.66 -9.33
N LYS A 182 6.48 21.62 -9.57
CA LYS A 182 6.14 20.53 -10.49
C LYS A 182 5.10 19.62 -9.82
N VAL A 183 4.02 19.34 -10.53
CA VAL A 183 2.96 18.40 -10.13
C VAL A 183 2.51 17.59 -11.32
N THR A 184 1.92 16.43 -11.10
CA THR A 184 1.36 15.61 -12.18
C THR A 184 -0.14 15.86 -12.28
N LEU A 185 -0.60 16.38 -13.42
CA LEU A 185 -2.02 16.43 -13.78
C LEU A 185 -2.44 15.04 -14.23
N ASN A 186 -3.51 14.51 -13.66
CA ASN A 186 -4.06 13.20 -13.97
C ASN A 186 -5.52 13.30 -14.41
N LYS A 187 -5.94 12.39 -15.28
CA LYS A 187 -7.33 12.15 -15.66
C LYS A 187 -7.66 10.67 -15.66
N ARG A 188 -8.94 10.33 -15.52
CA ARG A 188 -9.41 8.95 -15.72
C ARG A 188 -9.15 8.48 -17.16
N ASN A 189 -8.88 7.20 -17.34
CA ASN A 189 -8.89 6.59 -18.67
C ASN A 189 -10.26 6.80 -19.35
N GLY A 190 -10.25 7.18 -20.63
CA GLY A 190 -11.47 7.55 -21.37
C GLY A 190 -12.04 8.95 -21.07
N ALA A 191 -11.52 9.69 -20.08
CA ALA A 191 -11.87 11.10 -19.91
C ALA A 191 -11.25 11.97 -21.01
N ASN A 192 -11.94 13.06 -21.36
CA ASN A 192 -11.45 14.04 -22.32
C ASN A 192 -10.23 14.78 -21.76
N ARG A 193 -9.37 15.20 -22.67
CA ARG A 193 -8.22 16.08 -22.39
C ARG A 193 -8.67 17.54 -22.41
N PHE A 194 -7.88 18.42 -21.83
CA PHE A 194 -8.09 19.87 -21.91
C PHE A 194 -7.43 20.41 -23.18
N ASP A 195 -8.17 21.20 -23.94
CA ASP A 195 -7.65 21.97 -25.07
C ASP A 195 -7.03 23.26 -24.53
N VAL A 196 -5.76 23.47 -24.81
CA VAL A 196 -4.98 24.57 -24.25
C VAL A 196 -4.12 25.27 -25.30
N GLY A 197 -3.72 26.50 -24.99
CA GLY A 197 -2.79 27.26 -25.83
C GLY A 197 -2.02 28.30 -25.03
N THR A 198 -0.86 28.71 -25.56
CA THR A 198 -0.07 29.82 -25.02
C THR A 198 -0.59 31.17 -25.49
N THR A 199 -1.34 31.20 -26.59
CA THR A 199 -2.01 32.38 -27.14
C THR A 199 -3.54 32.28 -27.02
N PRO A 200 -4.27 33.41 -27.07
CA PRO A 200 -5.74 33.44 -27.04
C PRO A 200 -6.40 33.18 -28.41
N LEU A 201 -5.61 32.88 -29.45
CA LEU A 201 -6.09 32.86 -30.84
C LEU A 201 -6.53 31.48 -31.30
N VAL A 202 -5.86 30.43 -30.86
CA VAL A 202 -6.06 29.07 -31.35
C VAL A 202 -5.75 28.04 -30.26
N THR A 203 -6.46 26.92 -30.30
CA THR A 203 -6.09 25.72 -29.57
C THR A 203 -4.76 25.19 -30.12
N GLU A 204 -3.71 25.20 -29.32
CA GLU A 204 -2.38 24.78 -29.78
C GLU A 204 -2.16 23.28 -29.54
N PHE A 205 -2.55 22.78 -28.37
CA PHE A 205 -2.34 21.38 -27.98
C PHE A 205 -3.35 20.93 -26.92
N LYS A 206 -3.26 19.65 -26.53
CA LYS A 206 -4.09 19.09 -25.46
C LYS A 206 -3.23 18.57 -24.31
N VAL A 207 -3.75 18.69 -23.08
CA VAL A 207 -3.14 18.15 -21.87
C VAL A 207 -4.09 17.20 -21.14
N PRO A 208 -3.64 16.01 -20.69
CA PRO A 208 -2.38 15.34 -21.03
C PRO A 208 -2.17 15.06 -22.53
N HIS A 209 -0.98 14.65 -22.97
CA HIS A 209 -0.71 14.38 -24.39
C HIS A 209 -1.44 13.13 -24.92
N LEU A 210 -1.41 12.93 -26.25
CA LEU A 210 -2.09 11.81 -26.89
C LEU A 210 -1.56 10.47 -26.35
N GLY A 211 -2.47 9.54 -26.02
CA GLY A 211 -2.11 8.24 -25.44
C GLY A 211 -1.75 8.28 -23.95
N GLN A 212 -1.73 9.45 -23.32
CA GLN A 212 -1.42 9.60 -21.90
C GLN A 212 -2.64 9.99 -21.07
N ASN A 213 -2.69 9.47 -19.83
CA ASN A 213 -3.69 9.85 -18.82
C ASN A 213 -3.12 10.79 -17.76
N SER A 214 -1.83 11.11 -17.85
CA SER A 214 -1.14 12.01 -16.94
C SER A 214 -0.10 12.86 -17.68
N LEU A 215 0.19 14.04 -17.14
CA LEU A 215 1.22 14.93 -17.63
C LEU A 215 1.79 15.76 -16.49
N ASP A 216 3.12 15.84 -16.42
CA ASP A 216 3.79 16.77 -15.51
C ASP A 216 3.62 18.22 -15.98
N VAL A 217 3.17 19.06 -15.05
CA VAL A 217 2.94 20.48 -15.25
C VAL A 217 3.57 21.29 -14.12
N TYR A 218 3.75 22.58 -14.35
CA TYR A 218 4.24 23.53 -13.35
C TYR A 218 3.09 24.44 -12.94
N ILE A 219 2.95 24.64 -11.63
CA ILE A 219 1.91 25.49 -11.06
C ILE A 219 2.32 26.96 -11.13
N ILE A 220 1.34 27.83 -11.42
CA ILE A 220 1.39 29.26 -11.12
C ILE A 220 0.36 29.52 -10.04
N ASN A 221 0.79 29.95 -8.86
CA ASN A 221 -0.14 30.35 -7.80
C ASN A 221 -0.79 31.68 -8.19
N LYS A 222 -2.13 31.71 -8.30
CA LYS A 222 -2.94 32.88 -8.66
C LYS A 222 -3.90 33.26 -7.53
N GLY A 223 -3.40 33.21 -6.30
CA GLY A 223 -4.15 33.51 -5.09
C GLY A 223 -4.46 32.25 -4.28
N GLN A 224 -5.34 32.39 -3.28
CA GLN A 224 -5.65 31.29 -2.36
C GLN A 224 -6.42 30.14 -3.03
N ASP A 225 -7.26 30.47 -4.01
CA ASP A 225 -8.26 29.55 -4.55
C ASP A 225 -8.09 29.24 -6.04
N ASN A 226 -7.07 29.77 -6.70
CA ASN A 226 -6.90 29.63 -8.15
C ASN A 226 -5.45 29.35 -8.52
N ILE A 227 -5.25 28.40 -9.44
CA ILE A 227 -3.95 28.10 -10.03
C ILE A 227 -3.97 28.30 -11.55
N GLY A 228 -2.86 28.73 -12.11
CA GLY A 228 -2.53 28.53 -13.52
C GLY A 228 -1.63 27.30 -13.69
N ILE A 229 -1.55 26.78 -14.91
CA ILE A 229 -0.64 25.68 -15.25
C ILE A 229 0.20 26.01 -16.48
N LEU A 230 1.38 25.38 -16.55
CA LEU A 230 2.31 25.40 -17.67
C LEU A 230 2.86 23.99 -17.92
N THR A 231 3.19 23.66 -19.17
CA THR A 231 3.82 22.37 -19.51
C THR A 231 5.34 22.38 -19.44
N THR A 232 5.96 23.56 -19.29
CA THR A 232 7.43 23.70 -19.18
C THR A 232 7.80 24.73 -18.11
N ASN A 233 8.94 24.52 -17.46
CA ASN A 233 9.44 25.40 -16.39
C ASN A 233 9.88 26.78 -16.91
N VAL A 234 10.31 26.84 -18.18
CA VAL A 234 10.81 28.05 -18.85
C VAL A 234 9.68 29.07 -19.08
N GLY A 235 8.41 28.62 -19.07
CA GLY A 235 7.24 29.47 -19.20
C GLY A 235 6.97 30.38 -17.99
N ILE A 236 7.46 30.04 -16.79
CA ILE A 236 7.07 30.78 -15.57
C ILE A 236 7.52 32.25 -15.62
N GLY A 237 8.66 32.54 -16.27
CA GLY A 237 9.18 33.89 -16.44
C GLY A 237 8.74 34.61 -17.72
N SER A 238 8.15 33.90 -18.70
CA SER A 238 7.83 34.44 -20.04
C SER A 238 6.33 34.42 -20.37
N THR A 239 5.57 33.50 -19.79
CA THR A 239 4.11 33.39 -19.84
C THR A 239 3.54 33.49 -18.42
N SER A 240 3.82 34.61 -17.74
CA SER A 240 3.48 34.87 -16.32
C SER A 240 2.02 34.56 -15.93
N GLU A 241 1.15 34.45 -16.92
CA GLU A 241 -0.29 34.28 -16.79
C GLU A 241 -0.79 32.84 -17.07
N GLY A 242 0.07 31.86 -17.39
CA GLY A 242 -0.33 30.45 -17.59
C GLY A 242 -1.03 30.14 -18.93
N LEU A 243 -1.46 28.90 -19.14
CA LEU A 243 -2.14 28.49 -20.39
C LEU A 243 -3.59 28.99 -20.47
N TYR A 244 -4.04 29.32 -21.69
CA TYR A 244 -5.46 29.48 -21.99
C TYR A 244 -6.13 28.13 -22.06
N PHE A 245 -7.34 28.04 -21.52
CA PHE A 245 -8.21 26.87 -21.65
C PHE A 245 -9.29 27.17 -22.68
N TYR A 246 -9.39 26.29 -23.68
CA TYR A 246 -10.43 26.28 -24.71
C TYR A 246 -11.48 25.20 -24.43
N SER A 247 -11.18 24.27 -23.53
CA SER A 247 -12.14 23.30 -22.99
C SER A 247 -11.86 23.01 -21.52
N ASN A 248 -12.88 22.48 -20.84
CA ASN A 248 -12.88 22.10 -19.42
C ASN A 248 -12.91 20.57 -19.25
N GLY A 249 -12.47 19.82 -20.27
CA GLY A 249 -12.36 18.37 -20.22
C GLY A 249 -13.69 17.65 -20.49
N SER A 250 -14.02 16.68 -19.64
CA SER A 250 -15.25 15.88 -19.74
C SER A 250 -16.41 16.62 -19.09
N ASN A 251 -17.50 16.79 -19.82
CA ASN A 251 -18.64 17.62 -19.40
C ASN A 251 -19.68 16.91 -18.52
N SER A 252 -19.60 15.59 -18.40
CA SER A 252 -20.61 14.82 -17.67
C SER A 252 -20.06 13.50 -17.11
N GLY A 253 -20.86 12.87 -16.25
CA GLY A 253 -20.53 11.62 -15.58
C GLY A 253 -19.31 11.75 -14.66
N ILE A 254 -18.80 10.61 -14.20
CA ILE A 254 -17.69 10.62 -13.25
C ILE A 254 -16.38 11.12 -13.86
N SER A 255 -16.22 11.04 -15.18
CA SER A 255 -15.03 11.57 -15.86
C SER A 255 -14.89 13.08 -15.70
N SER A 256 -15.99 13.81 -15.48
CA SER A 256 -15.94 15.25 -15.19
C SER A 256 -15.30 15.57 -13.84
N GLY A 257 -15.40 14.68 -12.85
CA GLY A 257 -15.01 14.91 -11.46
C GLY A 257 -13.76 14.16 -10.99
N LEU A 258 -13.04 13.49 -11.90
CA LEU A 258 -11.88 12.64 -11.58
C LEU A 258 -10.57 13.16 -12.20
N TYR A 259 -10.50 14.47 -12.44
CA TYR A 259 -9.24 15.14 -12.66
C TYR A 259 -8.59 15.41 -11.31
N PHE A 260 -7.27 15.24 -11.22
CA PHE A 260 -6.55 15.58 -10.00
C PHE A 260 -5.11 15.98 -10.26
N PHE A 261 -4.59 16.80 -9.36
CA PHE A 261 -3.17 17.06 -9.25
C PHE A 261 -2.56 16.17 -8.18
N GLN A 262 -1.39 15.62 -8.47
CA GLN A 262 -0.59 14.86 -7.54
C GLN A 262 0.75 15.55 -7.34
N THR A 263 1.13 15.80 -6.09
CA THR A 263 2.49 16.28 -5.78
C THR A 263 3.52 15.18 -5.99
N ASP A 264 4.76 15.56 -6.29
CA ASP A 264 5.92 14.67 -6.31
C ASP A 264 6.85 15.03 -5.15
N LYS A 265 6.54 14.52 -3.95
CA LYS A 265 7.33 14.76 -2.74
C LYS A 265 8.36 13.67 -2.57
N LYS A 266 9.44 13.98 -1.83
CA LYS A 266 10.44 12.99 -1.45
C LYS A 266 9.80 11.94 -0.54
N GLN A 267 9.89 10.67 -0.95
CA GLN A 267 9.27 9.54 -0.27
C GLN A 267 10.29 8.43 -0.03
N ILE A 268 10.27 7.88 1.17
CA ILE A 268 10.88 6.60 1.48
C ILE A 268 9.75 5.56 1.47
N THR A 269 9.91 4.54 0.65
CA THR A 269 8.94 3.46 0.45
C THR A 269 9.45 2.19 1.12
N GLY A 270 8.56 1.28 1.47
CA GLY A 270 8.91 -0.03 1.99
C GLY A 270 7.69 -0.93 2.10
N ASP A 271 7.93 -2.15 2.57
CA ASP A 271 6.94 -3.21 2.69
C ASP A 271 6.45 -3.32 4.14
N ILE A 272 5.14 -3.53 4.29
CA ILE A 272 4.49 -3.76 5.58
C ILE A 272 3.69 -5.04 5.48
N ASP A 273 4.08 -6.02 6.29
CA ASP A 273 3.40 -7.32 6.40
C ASP A 273 2.69 -7.46 7.74
N LYS A 274 1.41 -7.82 7.72
CA LYS A 274 0.68 -8.17 8.95
C LYS A 274 1.13 -9.54 9.43
N ILE A 275 1.57 -9.60 10.69
CA ILE A 275 1.90 -10.86 11.35
C ILE A 275 0.60 -11.46 11.87
N VAL A 276 0.17 -12.57 11.27
CA VAL A 276 -1.00 -13.33 11.72
C VAL A 276 -0.52 -14.63 12.35
N THR A 277 -0.80 -14.81 13.64
CA THR A 277 -0.58 -16.07 14.34
C THR A 277 -1.91 -16.78 14.50
N THR A 278 -2.11 -17.87 13.75
CA THR A 278 -3.29 -18.72 13.93
C THR A 278 -2.96 -19.82 14.92
N VAL A 279 -3.58 -19.77 16.10
CA VAL A 279 -3.52 -20.88 17.07
C VAL A 279 -4.74 -21.76 16.84
N SER A 280 -4.55 -22.90 16.17
CA SER A 280 -5.57 -23.94 16.12
C SER A 280 -5.41 -24.86 17.34
N THR A 281 -6.49 -25.03 18.08
CA THR A 281 -6.60 -26.02 19.14
C THR A 281 -7.63 -27.04 18.66
N ASN A 282 -7.16 -28.22 18.28
CA ASN A 282 -8.05 -29.30 17.88
C ASN A 282 -8.46 -30.08 19.13
N VAL A 283 -9.75 -30.12 19.44
CA VAL A 283 -10.29 -31.03 20.45
C VAL A 283 -11.01 -32.15 19.71
N SER A 284 -10.40 -33.33 19.75
CA SER A 284 -10.91 -34.60 19.21
C SER A 284 -10.73 -34.82 17.69
N ALA A 285 -10.58 -36.09 17.33
CA ALA A 285 -10.41 -36.63 15.97
C ALA A 285 -11.63 -36.40 15.03
N ALA A 286 -12.50 -35.44 15.32
CA ALA A 286 -13.77 -35.21 14.63
C ALA A 286 -13.99 -33.75 14.18
N ASP A 287 -13.05 -32.83 14.40
CA ASP A 287 -13.11 -31.43 13.93
C ASP A 287 -14.42 -30.68 14.30
N THR A 288 -15.04 -30.98 15.46
CA THR A 288 -16.39 -30.50 15.76
C THR A 288 -16.50 -29.34 16.75
N THR A 289 -15.40 -28.86 17.35
CA THR A 289 -15.46 -27.73 18.29
C THR A 289 -14.29 -26.76 18.11
N THR A 290 -14.58 -25.52 17.70
CA THR A 290 -13.65 -24.38 17.76
C THR A 290 -13.75 -23.70 19.12
N HIS A 291 -12.62 -23.27 19.68
CA HIS A 291 -12.60 -22.59 20.98
C HIS A 291 -13.13 -21.14 20.95
N ASN A 292 -13.51 -20.62 19.77
CA ASN A 292 -14.05 -19.28 19.56
C ASN A 292 -13.21 -18.15 20.18
N LEU A 293 -11.89 -18.38 20.31
CA LEU A 293 -10.96 -17.36 20.79
C LEU A 293 -10.84 -16.25 19.74
N VAL A 294 -10.83 -15.02 20.22
CA VAL A 294 -10.69 -13.80 19.41
C VAL A 294 -9.40 -13.06 19.76
N GLU A 295 -9.00 -12.14 18.88
CA GLU A 295 -7.85 -11.27 19.11
C GLU A 295 -8.00 -10.51 20.44
N GLY A 296 -7.00 -10.62 21.32
CA GLY A 296 -7.01 -10.02 22.66
C GLY A 296 -7.30 -10.99 23.81
N ASP A 297 -7.74 -12.21 23.52
CA ASP A 297 -7.96 -13.22 24.56
C ASP A 297 -6.65 -13.62 25.25
N THR A 298 -6.64 -13.55 26.58
CA THR A 298 -5.49 -13.97 27.39
C THR A 298 -5.62 -15.43 27.75
N ILE A 299 -4.80 -16.28 27.14
CA ILE A 299 -4.74 -17.70 27.50
C ILE A 299 -3.76 -17.92 28.64
N ARG A 300 -4.18 -18.69 29.66
CA ARG A 300 -3.28 -19.21 30.69
C ARG A 300 -3.09 -20.71 30.44
N MET A 301 -1.97 -21.05 29.80
CA MET A 301 -1.61 -22.43 29.53
C MET A 301 -0.80 -22.98 30.71
N ASN A 302 -1.30 -24.05 31.34
CA ASN A 302 -0.55 -24.81 32.33
C ASN A 302 -0.05 -26.10 31.67
N VAL A 303 1.21 -26.11 31.26
CA VAL A 303 1.85 -27.29 30.66
C VAL A 303 2.35 -28.18 31.78
N VAL A 304 1.64 -29.29 32.04
CA VAL A 304 2.10 -30.34 32.94
C VAL A 304 2.73 -31.44 32.08
N PRO A 305 4.06 -31.64 32.10
CA PRO A 305 4.69 -32.69 31.34
C PRO A 305 4.26 -34.06 31.90
N SER A 306 3.61 -34.90 31.10
CA SER A 306 3.42 -36.31 31.46
C SER A 306 4.67 -37.10 31.10
N LEU A 307 5.26 -37.75 32.10
CA LEU A 307 6.27 -38.80 31.91
C LEU A 307 5.56 -40.07 31.44
N ASN A 308 5.13 -40.12 30.19
CA ASN A 308 5.01 -41.36 29.44
C ASN A 308 4.78 -41.10 27.96
N VAL A 309 5.63 -41.74 27.17
CA VAL A 309 5.66 -41.73 25.71
C VAL A 309 4.40 -42.38 25.10
N GLY A 310 3.83 -41.73 24.10
CA GLY A 310 2.89 -42.35 23.15
C GLY A 310 1.41 -41.99 23.30
N ASN A 311 1.00 -40.81 22.81
CA ASN A 311 0.00 -40.65 21.73
C ASN A 311 -0.34 -39.16 21.56
N GLY A 312 -0.10 -38.62 20.36
CA GLY A 312 -0.67 -37.33 19.93
C GLY A 312 0.35 -36.26 19.59
N THR A 313 0.85 -36.31 18.35
CA THR A 313 1.59 -35.27 17.60
C THR A 313 2.89 -34.74 18.21
N THR A 314 3.85 -35.62 18.48
CA THR A 314 5.25 -35.24 18.26
C THR A 314 5.47 -35.21 16.75
N ILE A 315 5.76 -34.06 16.15
CA ILE A 315 6.35 -34.06 14.79
C ILE A 315 7.63 -34.89 14.92
N PRO A 316 7.72 -36.07 14.29
CA PRO A 316 8.91 -36.89 14.42
C PRO A 316 10.06 -36.13 13.78
N VAL A 317 11.12 -35.87 14.56
CA VAL A 317 12.37 -35.36 14.00
C VAL A 317 12.99 -36.49 13.18
N SER A 318 13.15 -36.29 11.88
CA SER A 318 13.84 -37.23 11.01
C SER A 318 15.34 -37.02 11.17
N VAL A 319 15.97 -37.95 11.88
CA VAL A 319 17.42 -38.00 12.03
C VAL A 319 17.96 -39.04 11.06
N ASN A 320 18.63 -38.59 9.99
CA ASN A 320 19.24 -39.49 9.02
C ASN A 320 20.75 -39.44 9.18
N TYR A 321 21.37 -40.61 9.25
CA TYR A 321 22.83 -40.73 9.12
C TYR A 321 23.16 -40.97 7.64
N ASN A 322 23.71 -39.96 6.98
CA ASN A 322 24.27 -40.11 5.65
C ASN A 322 25.64 -40.80 5.78
N SER A 323 25.68 -42.11 5.51
CA SER A 323 26.88 -42.93 5.64
C SER A 323 27.96 -42.65 4.60
N GLU A 324 27.60 -42.05 3.46
CA GLU A 324 28.55 -41.69 2.40
C GLU A 324 29.39 -40.47 2.78
N PHE A 325 28.80 -39.53 3.53
CA PHE A 325 29.47 -38.30 3.98
C PHE A 325 29.71 -38.23 5.50
N GLU A 326 29.39 -39.31 6.21
CA GLU A 326 29.47 -39.45 7.67
C GLU A 326 28.82 -38.28 8.41
N LYS A 327 27.62 -37.86 7.97
CA LYS A 327 26.87 -36.74 8.56
C LYS A 327 25.57 -37.19 9.17
N LEU A 328 25.30 -36.67 10.38
CA LEU A 328 23.97 -36.65 10.95
C LEU A 328 23.23 -35.43 10.40
N ILE A 329 22.23 -35.67 9.56
CA ILE A 329 21.35 -34.64 8.99
C ILE A 329 19.98 -34.70 9.67
N ILE A 330 19.40 -33.52 9.89
CA ILE A 330 18.11 -33.36 10.57
C ILE A 330 17.10 -32.76 9.60
N ASP A 331 15.91 -33.36 9.54
CA ASP A 331 14.73 -32.90 8.81
C ASP A 331 15.05 -32.40 7.39
N PRO A 332 15.51 -33.29 6.48
CA PRO A 332 15.85 -32.90 5.12
C PRO A 332 14.64 -32.32 4.38
N ILE A 333 14.83 -31.13 3.82
CA ILE A 333 13.82 -30.45 3.01
C ILE A 333 14.02 -30.86 1.56
N LEU A 334 13.00 -31.49 0.96
CA LEU A 334 12.97 -31.84 -0.45
C LEU A 334 12.45 -30.68 -1.28
N PHE A 335 13.11 -30.40 -2.40
CA PHE A 335 12.70 -29.35 -3.34
C PHE A 335 13.07 -29.74 -4.78
N THR A 336 12.60 -28.95 -5.75
CA THR A 336 12.81 -29.24 -7.17
C THR A 336 13.54 -28.10 -7.88
N ALA A 337 13.89 -28.31 -9.15
CA ALA A 337 14.51 -27.30 -9.99
C ALA A 337 13.77 -25.96 -9.99
N SER A 338 12.43 -25.92 -9.88
CA SER A 338 11.65 -24.67 -9.85
C SER A 338 11.93 -23.82 -8.60
N ASN A 339 12.49 -24.41 -7.54
CA ASN A 339 12.89 -23.70 -6.33
C ASN A 339 14.29 -23.07 -6.47
N ILE A 340 15.05 -23.40 -7.52
CA ILE A 340 16.37 -22.82 -7.79
C ILE A 340 16.19 -21.55 -8.62
N GLU A 341 16.54 -20.41 -8.03
CA GLU A 341 16.65 -19.11 -8.69
C GLU A 341 18.14 -18.78 -8.94
N THR A 342 18.44 -17.72 -9.69
CA THR A 342 19.83 -17.33 -9.94
C THR A 342 20.52 -16.98 -8.62
N ASN A 343 21.57 -17.74 -8.27
CA ASN A 343 22.36 -17.62 -7.03
C ASN A 343 21.59 -17.75 -5.72
N GLN A 344 20.36 -18.28 -5.73
CA GLN A 344 19.54 -18.41 -4.53
C GLN A 344 18.54 -19.56 -4.62
N ILE A 345 18.09 -20.03 -3.46
CA ILE A 345 17.11 -21.10 -3.33
C ILE A 345 15.86 -20.54 -2.65
N ASN A 346 14.70 -20.81 -3.24
CA ASN A 346 13.39 -20.33 -2.80
C ASN A 346 12.55 -21.49 -2.24
N ILE A 347 12.57 -21.64 -0.92
CA ILE A 347 11.82 -22.63 -0.15
C ILE A 347 11.08 -21.88 0.95
N VAL A 348 9.75 -21.88 0.89
CA VAL A 348 8.91 -21.19 1.87
C VAL A 348 9.11 -21.81 3.26
N ASN A 349 9.37 -20.96 4.26
CA ASN A 349 9.55 -21.36 5.66
C ASN A 349 10.68 -22.40 5.86
N HIS A 350 11.82 -22.19 5.20
CA HIS A 350 12.96 -23.12 5.26
C HIS A 350 13.60 -23.27 6.64
N GLY A 351 13.34 -22.36 7.60
CA GLY A 351 13.79 -22.48 9.00
C GLY A 351 15.28 -22.23 9.26
N PHE A 352 16.13 -22.23 8.24
CA PHE A 352 17.57 -21.90 8.37
C PHE A 352 17.85 -20.44 8.75
N GLU A 353 18.90 -20.23 9.53
CA GLU A 353 19.49 -18.93 9.89
C GLU A 353 20.84 -18.70 9.21
N THR A 354 21.27 -17.42 9.12
CA THR A 354 22.59 -17.10 8.55
C THR A 354 23.71 -17.70 9.39
N GLY A 355 24.61 -18.44 8.74
CA GLY A 355 25.72 -19.16 9.37
C GLY A 355 25.42 -20.63 9.67
N ASP A 356 24.18 -21.09 9.46
CA ASP A 356 23.85 -22.50 9.58
C ASP A 356 24.65 -23.34 8.58
N LYS A 357 25.17 -24.46 9.07
CA LYS A 357 25.90 -25.43 8.27
C LYS A 357 24.91 -26.46 7.75
N VAL A 358 24.80 -26.58 6.44
CA VAL A 358 23.82 -27.43 5.76
C VAL A 358 24.48 -28.41 4.81
N PHE A 359 23.84 -29.56 4.61
CA PHE A 359 24.19 -30.54 3.61
C PHE A 359 23.20 -30.40 2.46
N TYR A 360 23.70 -30.10 1.27
CA TYR A 360 22.93 -30.09 0.04
C TYR A 360 23.22 -31.37 -0.74
N ASP A 361 22.17 -32.02 -1.21
CA ASP A 361 22.23 -33.20 -2.08
C ASP A 361 21.41 -32.96 -3.34
N GLY A 362 22.08 -32.86 -4.48
CA GLY A 362 21.45 -32.50 -5.73
C GLY A 362 22.43 -32.14 -6.82
N ALA A 363 21.90 -31.79 -8.00
CA ALA A 363 22.67 -31.55 -9.22
C ALA A 363 22.37 -30.20 -9.90
N ALA A 364 21.90 -29.18 -9.15
CA ALA A 364 21.78 -27.83 -9.70
C ALA A 364 23.11 -27.33 -10.26
N THR A 365 23.07 -26.69 -11.44
CA THR A 365 24.27 -26.21 -12.11
C THR A 365 24.92 -25.12 -11.27
N GLY A 366 26.17 -25.35 -10.85
CA GLY A 366 26.91 -24.47 -9.95
C GLY A 366 26.90 -24.90 -8.48
N LEU A 367 26.18 -25.98 -8.15
CA LEU A 367 26.27 -26.69 -6.87
C LEU A 367 26.69 -28.13 -7.09
N SER A 368 27.43 -28.67 -6.12
CA SER A 368 27.76 -30.10 -6.02
C SER A 368 27.17 -30.64 -4.72
N THR A 369 26.80 -31.92 -4.66
CA THR A 369 26.45 -32.56 -3.38
C THR A 369 27.58 -32.34 -2.38
N GLY A 370 27.26 -31.74 -1.23
CA GLY A 370 28.28 -31.26 -0.31
C GLY A 370 27.76 -30.37 0.80
N THR A 371 28.71 -29.83 1.57
CA THR A 371 28.43 -28.98 2.72
C THR A 371 28.56 -27.50 2.35
N TYR A 372 27.60 -26.70 2.80
CA TYR A 372 27.55 -25.26 2.56
C TYR A 372 27.14 -24.51 3.82
N PHE A 373 27.27 -23.19 3.77
CA PHE A 373 26.77 -22.27 4.79
C PHE A 373 25.64 -21.41 4.26
N VAL A 374 24.60 -21.24 5.05
CA VAL A 374 23.40 -20.47 4.68
C VAL A 374 23.67 -18.98 4.87
N ASN A 375 23.34 -18.18 3.85
CA ASN A 375 23.10 -16.74 3.97
C ASN A 375 21.60 -16.48 3.81
N ARG A 376 20.90 -16.20 4.91
CA ARG A 376 19.46 -15.98 4.91
C ARG A 376 19.12 -14.62 4.32
N VAL A 377 18.24 -14.61 3.32
CA VAL A 377 17.75 -13.38 2.66
C VAL A 377 16.36 -13.01 3.17
N SER A 378 15.47 -13.99 3.33
CA SER A 378 14.13 -13.83 3.90
C SER A 378 13.66 -15.14 4.55
N SER A 379 12.39 -15.25 4.96
CA SER A 379 11.80 -16.51 5.43
C SER A 379 11.59 -17.56 4.33
N SER A 380 11.69 -17.16 3.06
CA SER A 380 11.48 -18.02 1.89
C SER A 380 12.72 -18.14 1.00
N LYS A 381 13.74 -17.30 1.19
CA LYS A 381 14.91 -17.26 0.31
C LYS A 381 16.22 -17.28 1.09
N PHE A 382 17.15 -18.07 0.60
CA PHE A 382 18.51 -18.11 1.10
C PHE A 382 19.52 -18.36 -0.02
N GLN A 383 20.77 -18.00 0.25
CA GLN A 383 21.92 -18.23 -0.62
C GLN A 383 22.90 -19.16 0.09
N LEU A 384 23.83 -19.74 -0.67
CA LEU A 384 24.84 -20.65 -0.14
C LEU A 384 26.25 -20.06 -0.33
N SER A 385 27.12 -20.33 0.64
CA SER A 385 28.56 -20.04 0.60
C SER A 385 29.35 -21.33 0.83
N GLU A 386 30.52 -21.45 0.22
CA GLU A 386 31.38 -22.65 0.38
C GLU A 386 31.99 -22.73 1.79
N THR A 387 32.37 -21.58 2.35
CA THR A 387 33.00 -21.52 3.68
C THR A 387 32.30 -20.51 4.60
N ILE A 388 32.49 -20.67 5.90
CA ILE A 388 32.00 -19.71 6.90
C ILE A 388 32.68 -18.34 6.75
N GLU A 389 33.91 -18.30 6.26
CA GLU A 389 34.62 -17.05 5.99
C GLU A 389 34.04 -16.32 4.77
N ASP A 390 33.63 -17.06 3.73
CA ASP A 390 32.92 -16.51 2.58
C ASP A 390 31.52 -15.99 2.96
N ASN A 391 30.83 -16.68 3.87
CA ASN A 391 29.55 -16.25 4.43
C ASN A 391 29.69 -14.97 5.28
N ARG A 392 30.83 -14.78 5.96
CA ARG A 392 31.15 -13.61 6.79
C ARG A 392 31.85 -12.47 6.04
N ALA A 393 32.23 -12.69 4.78
CA ALA A 393 32.88 -11.66 3.95
C ALA A 393 31.92 -10.50 3.66
N ASN A 394 32.49 -9.32 3.35
CA ASN A 394 31.72 -8.16 2.92
C ASN A 394 32.22 -7.64 1.56
N PRO A 395 31.45 -7.80 0.46
CA PRO A 395 30.16 -8.48 0.39
C PRO A 395 30.29 -10.00 0.58
N VAL A 396 29.17 -10.64 0.97
CA VAL A 396 29.09 -12.10 1.13
C VAL A 396 29.47 -12.77 -0.19
N ARG A 397 30.35 -13.76 -0.13
CA ARG A 397 30.76 -14.53 -1.30
C ARG A 397 29.83 -15.74 -1.42
N THR A 398 28.92 -15.67 -2.37
CA THR A 398 27.93 -16.72 -2.63
C THR A 398 28.37 -17.61 -3.78
N VAL A 399 27.92 -18.86 -3.77
CA VAL A 399 28.04 -19.76 -4.91
C VAL A 399 27.16 -19.27 -6.06
N ASN A 400 27.66 -19.46 -7.29
CA ASN A 400 26.89 -19.13 -8.48
C ASN A 400 26.00 -20.32 -8.84
N ILE A 401 24.68 -20.11 -8.91
CA ILE A 401 23.69 -21.15 -9.20
C ILE A 401 22.86 -20.72 -10.41
N THR A 402 22.68 -21.63 -11.37
CA THR A 402 21.79 -21.39 -12.52
C THR A 402 20.35 -21.77 -12.18
N ALA A 403 19.42 -20.83 -12.38
CA ALA A 403 17.99 -21.03 -12.15
C ALA A 403 17.42 -22.25 -12.90
N ASN A 404 16.41 -22.91 -12.32
CA ASN A 404 15.66 -24.02 -12.93
C ASN A 404 16.49 -25.26 -13.30
N THR A 405 17.52 -25.59 -12.50
CA THR A 405 18.38 -26.78 -12.72
C THR A 405 18.34 -27.76 -11.54
N GLY A 406 18.79 -29.01 -11.76
CA GLY A 406 19.10 -29.96 -10.69
C GLY A 406 18.04 -31.02 -10.33
N GLY A 407 16.86 -31.03 -10.96
CA GLY A 407 15.85 -32.07 -10.73
C GLY A 407 15.33 -32.10 -9.28
N ASN A 408 15.16 -33.29 -8.71
CA ASN A 408 14.80 -33.50 -7.29
C ASN A 408 16.05 -33.41 -6.43
N GLN A 409 15.99 -32.58 -5.38
CA GLN A 409 17.13 -32.17 -4.57
C GLN A 409 16.72 -32.11 -3.09
N SER A 410 17.68 -32.14 -2.19
CA SER A 410 17.44 -31.97 -0.77
C SER A 410 18.46 -31.07 -0.08
N ILE A 411 18.04 -30.43 1.01
CA ILE A 411 18.94 -29.67 1.88
C ILE A 411 18.56 -29.89 3.33
N ALA A 412 19.55 -30.09 4.19
CA ALA A 412 19.33 -30.44 5.59
C ALA A 412 20.35 -29.77 6.51
N ALA A 413 19.96 -29.46 7.75
CA ALA A 413 20.91 -28.96 8.75
C ALA A 413 21.88 -30.06 9.17
N ILE A 414 23.18 -29.72 9.28
CA ILE A 414 24.22 -30.63 9.80
C ILE A 414 24.44 -30.31 11.27
N ASN A 415 24.21 -31.29 12.14
CA ASN A 415 24.52 -31.20 13.57
C ASN A 415 24.04 -29.86 14.19
N PRO A 416 22.73 -29.53 14.09
CA PRO A 416 22.21 -28.27 14.60
C PRO A 416 22.53 -28.14 16.10
N ARG A 417 22.77 -26.91 16.54
CA ARG A 417 23.12 -26.62 17.94
C ARG A 417 22.01 -27.13 18.85
N ILE A 418 22.32 -28.11 19.69
CA ILE A 418 21.42 -28.56 20.76
C ILE A 418 21.56 -27.57 21.91
N ASP A 419 20.59 -26.68 22.07
CA ASP A 419 20.53 -25.81 23.24
C ASP A 419 20.00 -26.60 24.44
N VAL A 420 20.93 -27.10 25.26
CA VAL A 420 20.61 -27.83 26.49
C VAL A 420 20.27 -26.82 27.58
N VAL A 421 18.98 -26.63 27.86
CA VAL A 421 18.54 -25.82 28.99
C VAL A 421 18.54 -26.70 30.25
N LYS A 422 19.44 -26.42 31.20
CA LYS A 422 19.39 -27.05 32.52
C LYS A 422 18.18 -26.49 33.27
N ILE A 423 17.12 -27.29 33.38
CA ILE A 423 16.03 -27.00 34.32
C ILE A 423 16.59 -27.25 35.72
N GLN A 424 16.92 -26.19 36.46
CA GLN A 424 17.14 -26.32 37.90
C GLN A 424 15.77 -26.49 38.53
N ASN A 425 15.51 -27.69 39.07
CA ASN A 425 14.33 -27.98 39.88
C ASN A 425 14.40 -27.25 41.23
#